data_AF-A0A2D6M7A5-F1
#
_entry.id   AF-A0A2D6M7A5-F1
#
_cell.length_a   1.000
_cell.length_b   1.000
_cell.length_c   1.000
_cell.angle_alpha   90.00
_cell.angle_beta   90.00
_cell.angle_gamma   90.00
#
_symmetry.space_group_name_H-M   'P 1'
#
loop_
_entity.id
_entity.type
_entity.pdbx_description
1 polymer ?
#
loop_
_entity_poly.entity_id
_entity_poly.type
_entity_poly.pdbx_seq_one_letter_code
_entity_poly.pdbx_strand_id
1 'polypeptide(L)' 'MGRGINRGFQRRAELAERASVLADERAARTPAQQLALLDKRLGAGVGAKKERAQLAQEIESKDKK' A
#
# COMPACT_ATOMS: atom_id res chain seq x y z
N MET A 1 -29.33 21.06 24.82
CA MET A 1 -28.28 20.01 24.80
C MET A 1 -27.90 19.73 23.36
N GLY A 2 -26.80 20.34 22.88
CA GLY A 2 -26.34 20.12 21.50
C GLY A 2 -25.66 18.77 21.39
N ARG A 3 -26.37 17.75 20.88
CA ARG A 3 -25.76 16.50 20.41
C ARG A 3 -25.00 16.82 19.11
N GLY A 4 -23.83 17.43 19.25
CA GLY A 4 -22.89 17.61 18.15
C GLY A 4 -22.43 16.23 17.71
N ILE A 5 -22.99 15.72 16.62
CA ILE A 5 -22.53 14.49 15.97
C ILE A 5 -21.02 14.64 15.81
N ASN A 6 -20.27 13.72 16.42
CA ASN A 6 -18.82 13.77 16.52
C ASN A 6 -18.20 13.40 15.16
N ARG A 7 -18.43 14.26 14.15
CA ARG A 7 -18.08 14.04 12.74
C ARG A 7 -16.59 13.77 12.55
N GLY A 8 -15.75 14.32 13.44
CA GLY A 8 -14.31 14.03 13.45
C GLY A 8 -13.98 12.59 13.84
N PHE A 9 -14.73 12.01 14.80
CA PHE A 9 -14.58 10.61 15.19
C PHE A 9 -15.05 9.68 14.07
N GLN A 10 -16.20 9.97 13.47
CA GLN A 10 -16.73 9.22 12.32
C GLN A 10 -15.75 9.25 11.14
N ARG A 11 -15.23 10.43 10.79
CA ARG A 11 -14.23 10.57 9.72
C ARG A 11 -12.93 9.82 10.02
N ARG A 12 -12.47 9.79 11.28
CA ARG A 12 -11.27 9.00 11.65
C ARG A 12 -11.53 7.49 11.52
N ALA A 13 -12.71 7.02 11.92
CA ALA A 13 -13.09 5.61 11.76
C ALA A 13 -13.14 5.22 10.27
N GLU A 14 -13.79 6.04 9.43
CA GLU A 14 -13.85 5.82 7.97
C GLU A 14 -12.44 5.78 7.32
N LEU A 15 -11.55 6.67 7.75
CA LEU A 15 -10.16 6.69 7.25
C LEU A 15 -9.36 5.46 7.71
N ALA A 16 -9.57 5.01 8.95
CA ALA A 16 -8.91 3.82 9.47
C ALA A 16 -9.38 2.56 8.72
N GLU A 17 -10.68 2.44 8.46
CA GLU A 17 -11.26 1.34 7.67
C GLU A 17 -10.74 1.34 6.23
N ARG A 18 -10.67 2.51 5.59
CA ARG A 18 -10.04 2.62 4.26
C ARG A 18 -8.56 2.22 4.28
N ALA A 19 -7.83 2.60 5.33
CA ALA A 19 -6.43 2.25 5.46
C ALA A 19 -6.22 0.75 5.65
N SER A 20 -7.08 0.06 6.42
CA SER A 20 -7.00 -1.40 6.59
C SER A 20 -7.30 -2.12 5.28
N VAL A 21 -8.35 -1.72 4.56
CA VAL A 21 -8.68 -2.31 3.24
C VAL A 21 -7.50 -2.16 2.27
N LEU A 22 -6.89 -0.98 2.22
CA LEU A 22 -5.71 -0.75 1.36
C LEU A 22 -4.49 -1.55 1.80
N ALA A 23 -4.32 -1.83 3.10
CA ALA A 23 -3.25 -2.68 3.60
C ALA A 23 -3.47 -4.14 3.21
N ASP A 24 -4.70 -4.64 3.35
CA ASP A 24 -5.08 -6.00 2.96
C ASP A 24 -4.91 -6.21 1.45
N GLU A 25 -5.34 -5.24 0.64
CA GLU A 25 -5.09 -5.27 -0.82
C GLU A 25 -3.60 -5.29 -1.16
N ARG A 26 -2.75 -4.58 -0.39
CA ARG A 26 -1.29 -4.61 -0.61
C ARG A 26 -0.70 -5.95 -0.21
N ALA A 27 -1.19 -6.56 0.86
CA ALA A 27 -0.75 -7.86 1.34
C ALA A 27 -1.18 -8.99 0.39
N ALA A 28 -2.36 -8.88 -0.22
CA ALA A 28 -2.88 -9.84 -1.19
C ALA A 28 -2.21 -9.74 -2.58
N ARG A 29 -1.59 -8.60 -2.91
CA ARG A 29 -0.88 -8.44 -4.19
C ARG A 29 0.36 -9.31 -4.23
N THR A 30 0.51 -10.03 -5.33
CA THR A 30 1.74 -10.78 -5.57
C THR A 30 2.92 -9.83 -5.83
N PRO A 31 4.14 -10.26 -5.52
CA PRO A 31 5.40 -9.65 -5.95
C PRO A 31 5.39 -9.04 -7.37
N ALA A 32 4.96 -9.84 -8.37
CA ALA A 32 4.91 -9.42 -9.77
C ALA A 32 3.86 -8.32 -10.03
N GLN A 33 2.72 -8.37 -9.33
CA GLN A 33 1.69 -7.33 -9.44
C GLN A 33 2.14 -6.01 -8.81
N GLN A 34 2.90 -6.06 -7.70
CA GLN A 34 3.48 -4.87 -7.08
C GLN A 34 4.50 -4.19 -8.00
N LEU A 35 5.35 -4.96 -8.68
CA LEU A 35 6.27 -4.47 -9.70
C LEU A 35 5.53 -3.80 -10.88
N ALA A 36 4.50 -4.45 -11.42
CA ALA A 36 3.72 -3.88 -12.53
C ALA A 36 3.02 -2.56 -12.15
N LEU A 37 2.59 -2.43 -10.89
CA LEU A 37 1.99 -1.19 -10.36
C LEU A 37 3.02 -0.07 -10.21
N LEU A 38 4.21 -0.38 -9.69
CA LEU A 38 5.33 0.55 -9.61
C LEU A 38 5.70 1.05 -11.00
N ASP A 39 5.73 0.16 -11.99
CA ASP A 39 6.05 0.48 -13.38
C ASP A 39 5.03 1.42 -14.02
N LYS A 40 3.75 1.15 -13.77
CA LYS A 40 2.66 2.01 -14.24
C LYS A 40 2.69 3.41 -13.59
N ARG A 41 3.15 3.52 -12.34
CA ARG A 41 3.17 4.80 -11.59
C ARG A 41 4.42 5.64 -11.84
N LEU A 42 5.58 5.01 -11.89
CA LEU A 42 6.88 5.69 -11.96
C LEU A 42 7.46 5.76 -13.38
N GLY A 43 6.91 4.99 -14.33
CA GLY A 43 7.47 4.86 -15.67
C GLY A 43 8.82 4.13 -15.68
N ALA A 44 9.54 4.15 -16.80
CA ALA A 44 10.83 3.45 -16.96
C ALA A 44 12.05 4.22 -16.40
N GLY A 45 11.83 5.19 -15.50
CA GLY A 45 12.87 6.05 -14.95
C GLY A 45 13.77 5.39 -13.89
N VAL A 46 14.82 6.11 -13.46
CA VAL A 46 15.80 5.63 -12.47
C VAL A 46 15.14 5.26 -11.13
N GLY A 47 14.10 5.99 -10.71
CA GLY A 47 13.34 5.70 -9.50
C GLY A 47 12.65 4.34 -9.54
N ALA A 48 12.02 3.99 -10.66
CA ALA A 48 11.39 2.69 -10.85
C ALA A 48 12.41 1.54 -10.78
N LYS A 49 13.61 1.71 -11.34
CA LYS A 49 14.67 0.68 -11.26
C LYS A 49 15.10 0.38 -9.82
N LYS A 50 15.25 1.40 -8.97
CA LYS A 50 15.62 1.22 -7.55
C LYS A 50 14.52 0.52 -6.78
N GLU A 51 13.27 0.97 -6.93
CA GLU A 51 12.11 0.36 -6.27
C GLU A 51 11.91 -1.10 -6.71
N ARG A 52 12.11 -1.43 -7.99
CA ARG A 52 12.08 -2.82 -8.48
C ARG A 52 13.14 -3.69 -7.81
N ALA A 53 14.37 -3.19 -7.70
CA ALA A 53 15.49 -3.93 -7.11
C ALA A 53 15.27 -4.16 -5.61
N GLN A 54 14.78 -3.14 -4.90
CA GLN A 54 14.45 -3.26 -3.47
C GLN A 54 13.30 -4.25 -3.25
N LEU A 55 12.25 -4.16 -4.07
CA LEU A 55 11.13 -5.10 -3.98
C LEU A 55 11.58 -6.53 -4.24
N ALA A 56 12.43 -6.76 -5.26
CA ALA A 56 13.01 -8.08 -5.54
C ALA A 56 13.79 -8.66 -4.35
N GLN A 57 14.55 -7.84 -3.63
CA GLN A 57 15.26 -8.25 -2.41
C GLN A 57 14.30 -8.59 -1.26
N GLU A 58 13.23 -7.82 -1.09
CA GLU A 58 12.22 -8.09 -0.05
C GLU A 58 11.47 -9.39 -0.33
N ILE A 59 11.22 -9.72 -1.60
CA ILE A 59 10.62 -10.98 -2.03
C ILE A 59 11.57 -12.15 -1.73
N GLU A 60 12.82 -12.05 -2.18
CA GLU A 60 13.82 -13.10 -1.96
C GLU A 60 14.10 -13.34 -0.47
N SER A 61 14.07 -12.28 0.34
CA SER A 61 14.24 -12.37 1.80
C SER A 61 13.04 -13.01 2.51
N LYS A 62 11.83 -12.86 1.96
CA LYS A 62 10.61 -13.52 2.48
C LYS A 62 10.53 -14.99 2.11
N ASP A 63 11.00 -15.38 0.92
CA ASP A 63 11.04 -16.80 0.50
C ASP A 63 12.14 -17.61 1.22
N LYS A 64 13.19 -16.95 1.73
CA LYS A 64 14.31 -17.60 2.45
C LYS A 64 14.06 -17.83 3.95
N LYS A 65 12.87 -17.55 4.48
CA LYS A 65 12.53 -17.66 5.90
C LYS A 65 11.44 -18.69 6.13
#